data_AF-A0A8D4VK10-F1
#
_entry.id   AF-A0A8D4VK10-F1
#
_cell.length_a   1.000
_cell.length_b   1.000
_cell.length_c   1.000
_cell.angle_alpha   90.00
_cell.angle_beta   90.00
_cell.angle_gamma   90.00
#
_symmetry.space_group_name_H-M   'P 1'
#
loop_
_entity.id
_entity.type
_entity.pdbx_description
1 polymer ?
#
loop_
_entity_poly.entity_id
_entity_poly.type
_entity_poly.pdbx_seq_one_letter_code
_entity_poly.pdbx_strand_id
1 'polypeptide(L)' 'MLSLISYFAAFVVSVVIMVVTDDDPTSVSLVEWAMFGVMAYSANELRKRLMKIYRRGNWD' A
#
# COMPACT_ATOMS: atom_id res chain seq x y z
N MET A 1 -2.28 6.36 -15.20
CA MET A 1 -1.12 6.76 -14.37
C MET A 1 -1.56 7.40 -13.05
N LEU A 2 -2.47 8.39 -13.05
CA LEU A 2 -3.01 9.02 -11.83
C LEU A 2 -3.40 8.03 -10.73
N SER A 3 -4.15 6.97 -11.06
CA SER A 3 -4.55 5.98 -10.05
C SER A 3 -3.39 5.16 -9.47
N LEU A 4 -2.33 4.90 -10.23
CA LEU A 4 -1.19 4.09 -9.76
C LEU A 4 -0.38 4.89 -8.73
N ILE A 5 -0.18 6.18 -9.00
CA ILE A 5 0.43 7.13 -8.06
C ILE A 5 -0.43 7.24 -6.79
N SER A 6 -1.76 7.27 -6.90
CA SER A 6 -2.65 7.31 -5.73
C SER A 6 -2.52 6.08 -4.82
N TYR A 7 -2.48 4.86 -5.37
CA TYR A 7 -2.28 3.66 -4.55
C TYR A 7 -0.87 3.60 -3.96
N PHE A 8 0.13 4.08 -4.69
CA PHE A 8 1.49 4.20 -4.17
C PHE A 8 1.57 5.20 -3.01
N ALA A 9 0.95 6.36 -3.16
CA ALA A 9 0.86 7.37 -2.10
C ALA A 9 0.10 6.82 -0.88
N ALA A 10 -1.03 6.13 -1.07
CA ALA A 10 -1.77 5.50 0.01
C ALA A 10 -0.92 4.46 0.76
N PHE A 11 -0.16 3.63 0.03
CA PHE A 11 0.78 2.68 0.63
C PHE A 11 1.83 3.39 1.49
N VAL A 12 2.50 4.41 0.95
CA VAL A 12 3.56 5.16 1.67
C VAL A 12 2.99 5.87 2.90
N VAL A 13 1.84 6.54 2.76
CA VAL A 13 1.18 7.23 3.87
C VAL A 13 0.80 6.25 4.98
N SER A 14 0.25 5.08 4.64
CA SER A 14 -0.06 4.05 5.64
C SER A 14 1.18 3.56 6.38
N VAL A 15 2.30 3.36 5.68
CA VAL A 15 3.58 2.99 6.32
C VAL A 15 4.06 4.08 7.27
N VAL A 16 4.05 5.35 6.83
CA VAL A 16 4.48 6.48 7.65
C VAL A 16 3.61 6.60 8.90
N ILE A 17 2.29 6.48 8.77
CA ILE A 17 1.38 6.51 9.91
C ILE A 17 1.73 5.38 10.88
N MET A 18 1.85 4.14 10.40
CA MET A 18 2.21 3.02 11.28
C MET A 18 3.51 3.26 12.04
N VAL A 19 4.56 3.76 11.38
CA VAL A 19 5.86 4.03 12.01
C VAL A 19 5.79 5.17 13.02
N VAL A 20 5.00 6.21 12.73
CA VAL A 20 4.88 7.39 13.60
C VAL A 20 3.97 7.11 14.80
N THR A 21 2.95 6.27 14.63
CA THR A 21 2.00 5.92 15.71
C THR A 21 2.41 4.69 16.51
N ASP A 22 3.53 4.05 16.18
CA ASP A 22 4.09 2.91 16.92
C ASP A 22 4.74 3.42 18.22
N ASP A 23 3.88 3.77 19.18
CA ASP A 23 4.28 4.25 20.51
C ASP A 23 4.55 3.09 21.50
N ASP A 24 4.04 1.88 21.23
CA ASP A 24 4.23 0.71 22.10
C ASP A 24 4.51 -0.57 21.28
N PRO A 25 5.76 -1.08 21.28
CA PRO A 25 6.16 -2.22 20.45
C PRO A 25 5.55 -3.55 20.89
N THR A 26 4.80 -3.58 22.00
CA THR A 26 4.20 -4.80 22.56
C THR A 26 2.72 -5.00 22.22
N SER A 27 2.05 -3.97 21.68
CA SER A 27 0.62 -4.02 21.40
C SER A 27 0.28 -3.40 20.06
N VAL A 28 -0.53 -4.10 19.25
CA VAL A 28 -0.97 -3.58 17.96
C VAL A 28 -2.26 -2.79 18.16
N SER A 29 -2.21 -1.48 17.91
CA SER A 29 -3.39 -0.63 18.05
C SER A 29 -4.42 -0.89 16.94
N LEU A 30 -5.68 -0.50 17.17
CA LEU A 30 -6.73 -0.58 16.14
C LEU A 30 -6.40 0.29 14.91
N VAL A 31 -5.63 1.36 15.11
CA VAL A 31 -5.14 2.25 14.06
C VAL A 31 -4.09 1.54 13.20
N GLU A 32 -3.13 0.84 13.81
CA GLU A 32 -2.16 0.03 13.07
C GLU A 32 -2.83 -1.07 12.26
N TRP A 33 -3.83 -1.76 12.81
CA TRP A 33 -4.62 -2.75 12.06
C TRP A 33 -5.32 -2.14 10.84
N ALA A 34 -5.92 -0.97 11.00
CA ALA A 34 -6.57 -0.25 9.91
C ALA A 34 -5.55 0.17 8.84
N MET A 35 -4.41 0.75 9.24
CA MET A 35 -3.35 1.17 8.32
C MET A 35 -2.70 -0.01 7.62
N PHE A 36 -2.50 -1.14 8.31
CA PHE A 36 -2.01 -2.38 7.72
C PHE A 36 -2.97 -2.89 6.65
N GLY A 37 -4.28 -2.83 6.89
CA GLY A 37 -5.31 -3.15 5.90
C GLY A 37 -5.23 -2.26 4.65
N VAL A 38 -5.10 -0.94 4.83
CA VAL A 38 -4.97 0.03 3.73
C VAL A 38 -3.68 -0.22 2.95
N MET A 39 -2.57 -0.48 3.64
CA MET A 39 -1.28 -0.83 3.05
C MET A 39 -1.38 -2.09 2.19
N ALA A 40 -1.95 -3.18 2.74
CA ALA A 40 -2.11 -4.45 2.05
C ALA A 40 -3.01 -4.33 0.81
N TYR A 41 -4.12 -3.60 0.92
CA TYR A 41 -5.02 -3.33 -0.19
C TYR A 41 -4.31 -2.55 -1.31
N SER A 42 -3.62 -1.47 -0.94
CA SER A 42 -2.89 -0.61 -1.87
C SER A 42 -1.77 -1.38 -2.58
N ALA A 43 -1.02 -2.22 -1.86
CA ALA A 43 0.00 -3.09 -2.41
C ALA A 43 -0.57 -4.10 -3.43
N ASN A 44 -1.72 -4.71 -3.12
CA ASN A 44 -2.36 -5.66 -4.04
C ASN A 44 -2.85 -4.97 -5.34
N GLU A 45 -3.42 -3.77 -5.25
CA GLU A 45 -3.83 -3.02 -6.44
C GLU A 45 -2.64 -2.52 -7.26
N LEU A 46 -1.55 -2.09 -6.62
CA LEU A 46 -0.29 -1.81 -7.29
C LEU A 46 0.22 -3.02 -8.05
N ARG A 47 0.30 -4.19 -7.39
CA ARG A 47 0.72 -5.45 -8.01
C ARG A 47 -0.12 -5.79 -9.24
N LYS A 48 -1.45 -5.74 -9.12
CA LYS A 48 -2.37 -6.04 -10.22
C LYS A 48 -2.14 -5.12 -11.42
N ARG A 49 -1.97 -3.82 -11.18
CA ARG A 49 -1.79 -2.82 -12.24
C ARG A 49 -0.42 -2.94 -12.90
N LEU A 50 0.63 -3.17 -12.12
CA LEU A 50 1.98 -3.44 -12.64
C LEU A 50 2.00 -4.71 -13.49
N MET A 51 1.36 -5.79 -13.02
CA MET A 51 1.21 -7.02 -13.80
C MET A 51 0.43 -6.80 -15.10
N LYS A 52 -0.61 -5.95 -15.10
CA LYS A 52 -1.32 -5.58 -16.33
C LYS A 52 -0.44 -4.81 -17.31
N ILE A 53 0.39 -3.87 -16.82
CA ILE A 53 1.34 -3.12 -17.64
C ILE A 53 2.40 -4.05 -18.21
N TYR A 54 3.02 -4.87 -17.35
CA TYR A 54 4.03 -5.86 -17.76
C TYR A 54 3.48 -6.81 -18.82
N ARG A 55 2.29 -7.39 -18.59
CA ARG A 55 1.63 -8.23 -19.58
C ARG A 55 1.44 -7.48 -20.89
N ARG A 56 0.89 -6.26 -20.86
CA ARG A 56 0.66 -5.46 -22.08
C ARG A 56 1.94 -5.14 -22.85
N GLY A 57 3.05 -4.86 -22.15
CA GLY A 57 4.36 -4.62 -22.78
C GLY A 57 5.10 -5.87 -23.24
N ASN A 58 4.61 -7.07 -22.89
CA ASN A 58 5.18 -8.36 -23.34
C ASN A 58 4.48 -8.91 -24.60
N TRP A 59 3.52 -8.19 -25.18
CA TRP A 59 2.81 -8.54 -26.42
C TRP A 59 3.25 -7.70 -27.64
N ASP A 60 4.24 -6.82 -27.47
CA ASP A 60 4.94 -6.12 -28.55
C ASP A 60 6.26 -6.84 -28.85
#